data_AF-A0A3A9GPH2-F1
#
_entry.id   AF-A0A3A9GPH2-F1
#
_cell.length_a   1.000
_cell.length_b   1.000
_cell.length_c   1.000
_cell.angle_alpha   90.00
_cell.angle_beta   90.00
_cell.angle_gamma   90.00
#
_symmetry.space_group_name_H-M   'P 1'
#
loop_
_entity.id
_entity.type
_entity.pdbx_description
1 polymer ?
#
loop_
_entity_poly.entity_id
_entity_poly.type
_entity_poly.pdbx_seq_one_letter_code
_entity_poly.pdbx_strand_id
1 'polypeptide(L)' 'MDRKLLEKMLVENKVPSDMYSLQGGLPNEAYCIDKIDGKWEVYYSERGTRSNIGRFDDEEEACNCLIKQIKRNLPGLNFS' A
#
# COMPACT_ATOMS: atom_id res chain seq x y z
N MET A 1 1.17 -13.31 -0.02
CA MET A 1 2.13 -12.35 -0.61
C MET A 1 2.74 -11.49 0.49
N ASP A 2 4.04 -11.24 0.44
CA ASP A 2 4.73 -10.32 1.38
C ASP A 2 5.01 -8.95 0.74
N ARG A 3 5.51 -7.99 1.53
CA ARG A 3 5.83 -6.65 0.99
C ARG A 3 6.91 -6.65 -0.08
N LYS A 4 7.85 -7.61 -0.07
CA LYS A 4 8.91 -7.67 -1.08
C LYS A 4 8.35 -8.06 -2.44
N LEU A 5 7.48 -9.06 -2.45
CA LEU A 5 6.77 -9.47 -3.66
C LEU A 5 5.83 -8.35 -4.14
N LEU A 6 5.14 -7.66 -3.23
CA LEU A 6 4.34 -6.49 -3.54
C LEU A 6 5.16 -5.37 -4.21
N GLU A 7 6.32 -5.01 -3.65
CA GLU A 7 7.22 -4.00 -4.23
C GLU A 7 7.60 -4.35 -5.67
N LYS A 8 8.01 -5.61 -5.88
CA LYS A 8 8.36 -6.11 -7.20
C LYS A 8 7.18 -5.95 -8.19
N MET A 9 5.98 -6.35 -7.79
CA MET A 9 4.79 -6.23 -8.63
C MET A 9 4.46 -4.76 -8.96
N LEU A 10 4.58 -3.85 -8.00
CA LEU A 10 4.35 -2.41 -8.22
C LEU A 10 5.36 -1.83 -9.22
N VAL A 11 6.63 -2.19 -9.09
CA VAL A 11 7.70 -1.77 -10.01
C VAL A 11 7.50 -2.33 -11.41
N GLU A 12 7.18 -3.63 -11.54
CA GLU A 12 6.91 -4.29 -12.84
C GLU A 12 5.70 -3.68 -13.55
N ASN A 13 4.69 -3.27 -12.79
CA ASN A 13 3.50 -2.58 -13.30
C ASN A 13 3.70 -1.06 -13.48
N LYS A 14 4.92 -0.55 -13.28
CA LYS A 14 5.27 0.88 -13.42
C LYS A 14 4.38 1.79 -12.57
N VAL A 15 3.98 1.34 -11.40
CA VAL A 15 3.29 2.19 -10.43
C VAL A 15 4.27 3.27 -9.96
N PRO A 16 3.89 4.56 -10.03
CA PRO A 16 4.71 5.66 -9.53
C PRO A 16 5.12 5.41 -8.07
N SER A 17 6.41 5.54 -7.77
CA SER A 17 6.97 5.23 -6.45
C SER A 17 6.52 6.21 -5.35
N ASP A 18 6.06 7.39 -5.73
CA ASP A 18 5.45 8.39 -4.84
C ASP A 18 4.01 8.03 -4.45
N MET A 19 3.34 7.14 -5.19
CA MET A 19 1.98 6.69 -4.90
C MET A 19 1.91 5.68 -3.75
N TYR A 20 3.02 5.10 -3.32
CA TYR A 20 3.01 4.11 -2.24
C TYR A 20 4.19 4.23 -1.29
N SER A 21 4.01 3.73 -0.06
CA SER A 21 5.08 3.53 0.91
C SER A 21 4.93 2.18 1.59
N LEU A 22 5.97 1.35 1.51
CA LEU A 22 5.96 0.02 2.12
C LEU A 22 6.62 -0.01 3.51
N GLN A 23 7.05 1.16 3.99
CA GLN A 23 7.68 1.35 5.30
C GLN A 23 6.89 2.34 6.17
N GLY A 24 5.62 2.57 5.85
CA GLY A 24 4.77 3.51 6.56
C GLY A 24 5.16 4.98 6.36
N GLY A 25 5.10 5.77 7.43
CA GLY A 25 5.39 7.21 7.41
C GLY A 25 4.19 8.11 7.08
N LEU A 26 4.48 9.35 6.65
CA LEU A 26 3.50 10.35 6.23
C LEU A 26 3.88 10.99 4.88
N PRO A 27 4.17 10.20 3.83
CA PRO A 27 4.37 10.75 2.49
C PRO A 27 3.12 11.50 2.01
N ASN A 28 3.28 12.43 1.07
CA ASN A 28 2.13 13.11 0.50
C ASN A 28 1.49 12.25 -0.60
N GLU A 29 0.16 12.13 -0.57
CA GLU A 29 -0.67 11.46 -1.59
C GLU A 29 -0.27 10.00 -1.88
N ALA A 30 0.05 9.23 -0.84
CA ALA A 30 0.52 7.85 -1.00
C ALA A 30 -0.26 6.81 -0.19
N TYR A 31 -0.44 5.63 -0.77
CA TYR A 31 -0.95 4.44 -0.11
C TYR A 31 0.18 3.76 0.68
N CYS A 32 -0.01 3.68 1.99
CA CYS A 32 1.00 3.19 2.90
C CYS A 32 0.60 1.85 3.51
N ILE A 33 1.59 0.98 3.73
CA ILE A 33 1.49 -0.18 4.60
C ILE A 33 2.57 -0.09 5.69
N ASP A 34 2.17 -0.33 6.93
CA ASP A 34 3.06 -0.30 8.09
C ASP A 34 2.71 -1.42 9.08
N LYS A 35 3.67 -1.80 9.93
CA LYS A 35 3.45 -2.78 11.00
C LYS A 35 3.47 -2.07 12.35
N ILE A 36 2.29 -1.86 12.92
CA ILE A 36 2.08 -1.09 14.15
C ILE A 36 1.42 -1.97 15.19
N ASP A 37 2.03 -2.07 16.38
CA ASP A 37 1.56 -2.88 17.51
C ASP A 37 1.27 -4.34 17.13
N GLY A 38 2.12 -4.92 16.27
CA GLY A 38 1.99 -6.30 15.81
C GLY A 38 0.90 -6.55 14.77
N LYS A 39 0.17 -5.51 14.34
CA LYS A 39 -0.82 -5.57 13.26
C LYS A 39 -0.31 -4.84 12.03
N TRP A 40 -0.80 -5.23 10.86
CA TRP A 40 -0.55 -4.53 9.61
C TRP A 40 -1.62 -3.48 9.37
N GLU A 41 -1.21 -2.25 9.17
CA GLU A 41 -2.12 -1.15 8.85
C GLU A 41 -1.92 -0.70 7.43
N VAL A 42 -3.02 -0.55 6.71
CA VAL A 42 -3.08 0.08 5.40
C VAL A 42 -3.80 1.41 5.55
N TYR A 43 -3.19 2.47 5.06
CA TYR A 43 -3.77 3.81 5.14
C TYR A 43 -3.36 4.65 3.93
N TYR A 44 -4.15 5.68 3.65
CA TYR A 44 -3.76 6.72 2.70
C TYR A 44 -3.19 7.90 3.49
N SER A 45 -2.03 8.40 3.07
CA SER A 45 -1.39 9.56 3.67
C SER A 45 -1.55 10.77 2.75
N GLU A 46 -2.13 11.84 3.28
CA GLU A 46 -2.33 13.09 2.55
C GLU A 46 -2.12 14.27 3.48
N ARG A 47 -1.28 15.25 3.06
CA ARG A 47 -1.07 16.52 3.79
C ARG A 47 -0.75 16.31 5.28
N GLY A 48 0.04 15.29 5.61
CA GLY A 48 0.44 14.95 6.97
C GLY A 48 -0.64 14.22 7.81
N THR A 49 -1.76 13.85 7.20
CA THR A 49 -2.85 13.10 7.86
C THR A 49 -2.93 11.67 7.32
N ARG A 50 -3.44 10.75 8.15
CA ARG A 50 -3.68 9.35 7.76
C ARG A 50 -5.17 9.07 7.73
N SER A 51 -5.63 8.53 6.62
CA SER A 51 -6.95 7.94 6.48
C SER A 51 -6.80 6.42 6.53
N ASN A 52 -7.20 5.80 7.65
CA ASN A 52 -7.10 4.35 7.80
C ASN A 52 -8.01 3.65 6.77
N ILE A 53 -7.47 2.65 6.10
CA ILE A 53 -8.17 1.84 5.10
C ILE A 53 -8.49 0.46 5.68
N GLY A 54 -7.57 -0.09 6.46
CA GLY A 54 -7.80 -1.34 7.18
C GLY A 54 -6.65 -1.71 8.11
N ARG A 55 -6.95 -2.62 9.03
CA ARG A 55 -6.02 -3.23 9.96
C ARG A 55 -6.16 -4.75 9.88
N PHE A 56 -5.03 -5.44 9.77
CA PHE A 56 -4.95 -6.85 9.42
C PHE A 56 -3.97 -7.58 10.34
N ASP A 57 -4.20 -8.87 10.52
CA ASP A 57 -3.32 -9.72 11.31
C ASP A 57 -2.17 -10.25 10.46
N ASP A 58 -2.44 -10.45 9.17
CA ASP A 58 -1.53 -11.04 8.20
C ASP A 58 -1.02 -10.01 7.19
N GLU A 59 0.28 -10.11 6.86
CA GLU A 59 0.93 -9.21 5.89
C GLU A 59 0.30 -9.33 4.51
N GLU A 60 -0.14 -10.53 4.16
CA GLU A 60 -0.78 -10.83 2.88
C GLU A 60 -2.10 -10.11 2.69
N GLU A 61 -2.95 -10.09 3.70
CA GLU A 61 -4.24 -9.39 3.63
C GLU A 61 -4.02 -7.88 3.47
N ALA A 62 -3.07 -7.32 4.20
CA ALA A 62 -2.70 -5.91 4.08
C ALA A 62 -2.12 -5.58 2.69
N CYS A 63 -1.23 -6.41 2.16
CA CYS A 63 -0.69 -6.23 0.80
C CYS A 63 -1.79 -6.30 -0.27
N ASN A 64 -2.70 -7.26 -0.15
CA ASN A 64 -3.85 -7.39 -1.06
C ASN A 64 -4.79 -6.19 -0.96
N CYS A 65 -5.01 -5.66 0.24
CA CYS A 65 -5.77 -4.43 0.45
C CYS A 65 -5.11 -3.24 -0.25
N LEU A 66 -3.80 -3.05 -0.08
CA LEU A 66 -3.06 -1.96 -0.74
C LEU A 66 -3.20 -2.02 -2.27
N ILE A 67 -2.97 -3.19 -2.88
CA ILE A 67 -3.13 -3.38 -4.33
C ILE A 67 -4.54 -3.00 -4.78
N LYS A 68 -5.57 -3.39 -4.01
CA LYS A 68 -6.96 -3.08 -4.35
C LYS A 68 -7.20 -1.56 -4.39
N GLN A 69 -6.57 -0.80 -3.49
CA GLN A 69 -6.71 0.67 -3.49
C GLN A 69 -5.95 1.30 -4.66
N ILE A 70 -4.73 0.85 -4.94
CA ILE A 70 -3.94 1.33 -6.08
C ILE A 70 -4.68 1.05 -7.39
N LYS A 71 -5.21 -0.17 -7.59
CA LYS A 71 -6.02 -0.54 -8.77
C LYS A 71 -7.25 0.36 -8.98
N ARG A 72 -7.89 0.80 -7.89
CA ARG A 72 -9.06 1.70 -7.96
C ARG A 72 -8.70 3.10 -8.43
N ASN A 73 -7.50 3.57 -8.14
CA ASN A 73 -7.04 4.92 -8.47
C ASN A 73 -6.21 4.97 -9.77
N LEU A 74 -5.64 3.84 -10.17
CA LEU A 74 -4.97 3.63 -11.46
C LEU A 74 -5.67 2.52 -12.26
N PRO A 75 -6.83 2.83 -12.88
CA PRO A 75 -7.49 1.89 -13.77
C PRO A 75 -6.58 1.63 -14.98
N GLY A 76 -6.15 0.38 -15.16
CA GLY A 76 -5.25 -0.03 -16.25
C GLY A 76 -4.05 -0.88 -15.80
N LEU A 77 -3.82 -1.04 -14.50
CA LEU A 77 -2.77 -1.92 -13.98
C LEU A 77 -3.18 -3.39 -14.04
N ASN A 78 -2.40 -4.21 -14.74
CA ASN A 78 -2.58 -5.65 -14.87
C ASN A 78 -1.56 -6.40 -14.01
N PHE A 79 -1.83 -6.46 -12.72
CA PHE A 79 -1.13 -7.35 -11.80
C PHE A 79 -1.46 -8.79 -12.18
N SER A 80 -0.54 -9.42 -12.92
CA SER A 80 -0.65 -10.75 -13.52
C SER A 80 -0.03 -11.81 -12.63
#